data_AF-A0A7H4LDG0-F1
#
_entry.id   AF-A0A7H4LDG0-F1
#
_cell.length_a   1.000
_cell.length_b   1.000
_cell.length_c   1.000
_cell.angle_alpha   90.00
_cell.angle_beta   90.00
_cell.angle_gamma   90.00
#
_symmetry.space_group_name_H-M   'P 1'
#
loop_
_entity.id
_entity.type
_entity.pdbx_description
1 polymer ?
#
loop_
_entity_poly.entity_id
_entity_poly.type
_entity_poly.pdbx_seq_one_letter_code
_entity_poly.pdbx_strand_id
1 'polypeptide(L)'
;MACLLLFRWWRDLYGYVGLNYARDRLVEGYIWCYAVYHEKDFALSRIFLTKQLMLISLMDDTYDSHATIEECRLLNAAIQRWDESATSLLPNYLQRFYIELLRIFKKYKREVVIRDTYHVAYAQKFQDLSAYYLREAEWLHENHKPSFKDHMSLSAMSIGSLALCIGLMVGMGDLVTRESFEWAAGYPNVAISCGKIARLMDDIAAFKGGKAKGDMATSIECYMVEHRVTSVVALSKILSLLEDEWKTLNQALFQHHAQLPVVRRIIKFANSMPLFYAEKDAYTFNIHLKDTVESLFVETIPM
;
A
#
# COMPACT_ATOMS: atom_id res chain seq x y z
N MET A 1 -3.21 -3.85 24.07
CA MET A 1 -4.47 -4.45 23.55
C MET A 1 -4.49 -4.57 22.03
N ALA A 2 -4.17 -3.51 21.26
CA ALA A 2 -4.18 -3.56 19.79
C ALA A 2 -3.23 -4.60 19.16
N CYS A 3 -1.97 -4.68 19.61
CA CYS A 3 -0.98 -5.62 19.04
C CYS A 3 -1.39 -7.09 19.21
N LEU A 4 -1.97 -7.46 20.35
CA LEU A 4 -2.46 -8.83 20.60
C LEU A 4 -3.62 -9.21 19.67
N LEU A 5 -4.53 -8.27 19.38
CA LEU A 5 -5.65 -8.49 18.46
C LEU A 5 -5.16 -8.66 17.01
N LEU A 6 -4.17 -7.88 16.60
CA LEU A 6 -3.54 -7.97 15.29
C LEU A 6 -2.76 -9.28 15.15
N PHE A 7 -1.96 -9.65 16.14
CA PHE A 7 -1.19 -10.90 16.13
C PHE A 7 -2.10 -12.12 16.01
N ARG A 8 -3.16 -12.21 16.82
CA ARG A 8 -4.12 -13.31 16.73
C ARG A 8 -4.79 -13.36 15.35
N TRP A 9 -5.28 -12.21 14.87
CA TRP A 9 -5.89 -12.11 13.55
C TRP A 9 -4.95 -12.55 12.42
N TRP A 10 -3.72 -12.06 12.43
CA TRP A 10 -2.73 -12.37 11.39
C TRP A 10 -2.35 -13.83 11.40
N ARG A 11 -2.07 -14.41 12.58
CA ARG A 11 -1.78 -15.84 12.71
C ARG A 11 -2.94 -16.71 12.21
N ASP A 12 -4.17 -16.35 12.56
CA ASP A 12 -5.36 -17.10 12.13
C ASP A 12 -5.57 -16.97 10.61
N LEU A 13 -5.34 -15.78 10.03
CA LEU A 13 -5.35 -15.55 8.58
C LEU A 13 -4.26 -16.35 7.87
N TYR A 14 -3.02 -16.29 8.38
CA TYR A 14 -1.84 -16.95 7.81
C TYR A 14 -2.04 -18.47 7.73
N GLY A 15 -2.52 -19.07 8.81
CA GLY A 15 -2.85 -20.49 8.86
C GLY A 15 -4.05 -20.87 7.99
N TYR A 16 -5.10 -20.04 7.97
CA TYR A 16 -6.30 -20.32 7.18
C TYR A 16 -6.02 -20.30 5.68
N VAL A 17 -5.37 -19.25 5.17
CA VAL A 17 -5.10 -19.08 3.73
C VAL A 17 -3.94 -19.98 3.27
N GLY A 18 -3.02 -20.35 4.16
CA GLY A 18 -1.85 -21.17 3.81
C GLY A 18 -0.71 -20.34 3.25
N LEU A 19 -0.39 -19.22 3.89
CA LEU A 19 0.48 -18.15 3.38
C LEU A 19 1.99 -18.44 3.41
N ASN A 20 2.40 -19.70 3.29
CA ASN A 20 3.80 -20.11 3.40
C ASN A 20 4.71 -19.47 2.32
N TYR A 21 4.12 -18.88 1.27
CA TYR A 21 4.80 -18.16 0.21
C TYR A 21 4.94 -16.65 0.47
N ALA A 22 4.08 -16.08 1.32
CA ALA A 22 3.99 -14.63 1.53
C ALA A 22 4.87 -14.18 2.70
N ARG A 23 5.34 -12.93 2.62
CA ARG A 23 6.18 -12.29 3.64
C ARG A 23 5.37 -12.10 4.93
N ASP A 24 5.90 -12.57 6.07
CA ASP A 24 5.35 -12.24 7.38
C ASP A 24 5.85 -10.86 7.83
N ARG A 25 5.04 -9.81 7.61
CA ARG A 25 5.40 -8.41 7.87
C ARG A 25 4.44 -7.68 8.82
N LEU A 26 3.80 -8.41 9.72
CA LEU A 26 2.80 -7.81 10.61
C LEU A 26 3.36 -6.69 11.48
N VAL A 27 4.57 -6.87 12.01
CA VAL A 27 5.19 -5.91 12.94
C VAL A 27 5.57 -4.63 12.19
N GLU A 28 6.17 -4.78 11.02
CA GLU A 28 6.59 -3.71 10.11
C GLU A 28 5.36 -2.95 9.60
N GLY A 29 4.32 -3.67 9.17
CA GLY A 29 3.05 -3.08 8.78
C GLY A 29 2.34 -2.36 9.93
N TYR A 30 2.44 -2.87 11.16
CA TYR A 30 1.94 -2.16 12.34
C TYR A 30 2.72 -0.88 12.64
N ILE A 31 4.05 -0.92 12.57
CA ILE A 31 4.92 0.28 12.70
C ILE A 31 4.51 1.34 11.68
N TRP A 32 4.31 0.93 10.43
CA TRP A 32 3.93 1.83 9.37
C TRP A 32 2.63 2.56 9.70
N CYS A 33 1.62 1.81 10.12
CA CYS A 33 0.33 2.36 10.50
C CYS A 33 0.40 3.18 11.80
N TYR A 34 1.30 2.83 12.71
CA TYR A 34 1.57 3.58 13.94
C TYR A 34 2.20 4.94 13.63
N ALA A 35 3.12 5.03 12.67
CA ALA A 35 3.68 6.32 12.25
C ALA A 35 2.60 7.29 11.76
N VAL A 36 1.57 6.77 11.08
CA VAL A 36 0.42 7.56 10.60
C VAL A 36 -0.53 7.95 11.74
N TYR A 37 -0.78 7.02 12.66
CA TYR A 37 -1.76 7.13 13.74
C TYR A 37 -1.12 6.88 15.11
N HIS A 38 -0.13 7.65 15.52
CA HIS A 38 0.55 7.43 16.81
C HIS A 38 -0.33 7.86 18.00
N GLU A 39 -1.32 8.73 17.80
CA GLU A 39 -2.12 9.28 18.89
C GLU A 39 -3.02 8.20 19.51
N LYS A 40 -3.13 8.18 20.84
CA LYS A 40 -3.76 7.06 21.59
C LYS A 40 -5.17 6.72 21.11
N ASP A 41 -5.98 7.73 20.80
CA ASP A 41 -7.38 7.60 20.44
C ASP A 41 -7.64 6.94 19.08
N PHE A 42 -6.63 6.85 18.21
CA PHE A 42 -6.74 6.20 16.88
C PHE A 42 -6.42 4.70 16.90
N ALA A 43 -6.66 4.01 18.01
CA ALA A 43 -6.41 2.56 18.11
C ALA A 43 -7.19 1.76 17.05
N LEU A 44 -8.44 2.15 16.79
CA LEU A 44 -9.27 1.55 15.75
C LEU A 44 -8.69 1.76 14.35
N SER A 45 -8.30 3.01 14.03
CA SER A 45 -7.68 3.37 12.74
C SER A 45 -6.38 2.62 12.53
N ARG A 46 -5.51 2.53 13.55
CA ARG A 46 -4.28 1.72 13.51
C ARG A 46 -4.59 0.26 13.17
N ILE A 47 -5.51 -0.37 13.90
CA ILE A 47 -5.84 -1.78 13.68
C ILE A 47 -6.40 -1.99 12.27
N PHE A 48 -7.32 -1.14 11.82
CA PHE A 48 -7.92 -1.27 10.50
C PHE A 48 -6.89 -1.09 9.39
N LEU A 49 -6.10 -0.01 9.46
CA LEU A 49 -5.10 0.31 8.45
C LEU A 49 -4.03 -0.78 8.35
N THR A 50 -3.58 -1.34 9.49
CA THR A 50 -2.66 -2.48 9.48
C THR A 50 -3.26 -3.68 8.77
N LYS A 51 -4.53 -4.03 9.04
CA LYS A 51 -5.17 -5.15 8.35
C LYS A 51 -5.29 -4.92 6.85
N GLN A 52 -5.63 -3.71 6.45
CA GLN A 52 -5.69 -3.33 5.04
C GLN A 52 -4.31 -3.43 4.38
N LEU A 53 -3.27 -2.87 4.99
CA LEU A 53 -1.91 -2.92 4.48
C LEU A 53 -1.44 -4.37 4.32
N MET A 54 -1.67 -5.22 5.33
CA MET A 54 -1.29 -6.62 5.26
C MET A 54 -2.04 -7.40 4.16
N LEU A 55 -3.32 -7.09 3.92
CA LEU A 55 -4.08 -7.68 2.81
C LEU A 55 -3.57 -7.21 1.44
N ILE A 56 -3.15 -5.95 1.32
CA ILE A 56 -2.52 -5.41 0.11
C ILE A 56 -1.19 -6.11 -0.14
N SER A 57 -0.31 -6.21 0.86
CA SER A 57 0.98 -6.90 0.70
C SER A 57 0.85 -8.39 0.42
N LEU A 58 -0.20 -9.03 0.94
CA LEU A 58 -0.49 -10.41 0.57
C LEU A 58 -0.97 -10.52 -0.89
N MET A 59 -1.80 -9.57 -1.35
CA MET A 59 -2.22 -9.51 -2.74
C MET A 59 -1.01 -9.30 -3.67
N ASP A 60 -0.15 -8.34 -3.32
CA ASP A 60 1.14 -8.05 -3.96
C ASP A 60 1.99 -9.32 -4.11
N ASP A 61 2.31 -10.00 -3.00
CA ASP A 61 3.07 -11.27 -3.01
C ASP A 61 2.43 -12.34 -3.90
N THR A 62 1.09 -12.38 -3.92
CA THR A 62 0.32 -13.32 -4.72
C THR A 62 0.48 -13.03 -6.21
N TYR A 63 0.37 -11.77 -6.64
CA TYR A 63 0.53 -11.36 -8.04
C TYR A 63 1.98 -11.49 -8.54
N ASP A 64 2.94 -11.13 -7.70
CA ASP A 64 4.34 -11.02 -8.12
C ASP A 64 5.08 -12.36 -8.12
N SER A 65 4.76 -13.25 -7.17
CA SER A 65 5.64 -14.39 -6.88
C SER A 65 4.97 -15.76 -6.82
N HIS A 66 3.64 -15.82 -6.67
CA HIS A 66 2.97 -17.09 -6.36
C HIS A 66 1.97 -17.54 -7.42
N ALA A 67 1.00 -16.69 -7.77
CA ALA A 67 -0.05 -17.05 -8.70
C ALA A 67 0.48 -17.16 -10.13
N THR A 68 -0.05 -18.10 -10.91
CA THR A 68 0.20 -18.09 -12.36
C THR A 68 -0.52 -16.91 -13.02
N ILE A 69 -0.14 -16.54 -14.24
CA ILE A 69 -0.82 -15.44 -14.94
C ILE A 69 -2.32 -15.70 -15.14
N GLU A 70 -2.73 -16.95 -15.33
CA GLU A 70 -4.14 -17.37 -15.36
C GLU A 70 -4.82 -17.18 -14.00
N GLU A 71 -4.17 -17.57 -12.91
CA GLU A 71 -4.68 -17.37 -11.55
C GLU A 71 -4.80 -15.87 -11.21
N CYS A 72 -3.84 -15.04 -11.62
CA CYS A 72 -3.89 -13.57 -11.50
C CYS A 72 -5.11 -12.98 -12.21
N ARG A 73 -5.44 -13.47 -13.41
CA ARG A 73 -6.63 -13.07 -14.16
C ARG A 73 -7.92 -13.49 -13.46
N LEU A 74 -7.97 -14.70 -12.90
CA LEU A 74 -9.12 -15.19 -12.12
C LEU A 74 -9.31 -14.39 -10.84
N LEU A 75 -8.22 -14.12 -10.10
CA LEU A 75 -8.24 -13.29 -8.89
C LEU A 75 -8.76 -11.89 -9.21
N ASN A 76 -8.24 -11.27 -10.27
CA ASN A 76 -8.70 -9.97 -10.70
C ASN A 76 -10.19 -10.01 -11.06
N ALA A 77 -10.63 -10.99 -11.85
CA ALA A 77 -12.04 -11.14 -12.20
C ALA A 77 -12.95 -11.28 -10.97
N ALA A 78 -12.52 -11.99 -9.92
CA ALA A 78 -13.27 -12.09 -8.68
C ALA A 78 -13.30 -10.75 -7.91
N ILE A 79 -12.19 -10.04 -7.84
CA ILE A 79 -12.13 -8.71 -7.22
C ILE A 79 -12.98 -7.69 -7.99
N GLN A 80 -12.97 -7.71 -9.33
CA GLN A 80 -13.85 -6.89 -10.16
C GLN A 80 -15.34 -7.16 -9.88
N ARG A 81 -15.73 -8.38 -9.50
CA ARG A 81 -17.11 -8.69 -9.09
C ARG A 81 -17.43 -8.26 -7.66
N TRP A 82 -16.44 -8.31 -6.77
CA TRP A 82 -16.56 -7.93 -5.35
C TRP A 82 -17.76 -8.57 -4.61
N ASP A 83 -18.00 -9.86 -4.85
CA ASP A 83 -19.13 -10.61 -4.29
C ASP A 83 -18.72 -12.04 -3.92
N GLU A 84 -19.31 -12.59 -2.85
CA GLU A 84 -18.99 -13.93 -2.33
C GLU A 84 -19.20 -15.04 -3.39
N SER A 85 -20.12 -14.88 -4.36
CA SER A 85 -20.32 -15.84 -5.44
C SER A 85 -19.13 -15.99 -6.39
N ALA A 86 -18.25 -14.97 -6.46
CA ALA A 86 -17.06 -14.99 -7.30
C ALA A 86 -15.97 -15.94 -6.77
N THR A 87 -16.10 -16.45 -5.55
CA THR A 87 -15.24 -17.51 -5.00
C THR A 87 -15.18 -18.74 -5.90
N SER A 88 -16.27 -19.06 -6.60
CA SER A 88 -16.34 -20.17 -7.56
C SER A 88 -15.33 -20.07 -8.71
N LEU A 89 -14.78 -18.89 -8.99
CA LEU A 89 -13.77 -18.67 -10.02
C LEU A 89 -12.35 -19.07 -9.58
N LEU A 90 -12.12 -19.16 -8.27
CA LEU A 90 -10.78 -19.16 -7.70
C LEU A 90 -10.33 -20.57 -7.29
N PRO A 91 -9.02 -20.89 -7.35
CA PRO A 91 -8.47 -22.04 -6.67
C PRO A 91 -8.58 -21.91 -5.15
N ASN A 92 -8.49 -23.02 -4.42
CA ASN A 92 -8.85 -23.09 -3.00
C ASN A 92 -8.13 -22.05 -2.11
N TYR A 93 -6.83 -21.82 -2.31
CA TYR A 93 -6.08 -20.86 -1.50
C TYR A 93 -6.52 -19.41 -1.77
N LEU A 94 -6.74 -19.04 -3.04
CA LEU A 94 -7.26 -17.72 -3.43
C LEU A 94 -8.70 -17.51 -2.97
N GLN A 95 -9.53 -18.55 -2.92
CA GLN A 95 -10.86 -18.45 -2.32
C GLN A 95 -10.78 -18.00 -0.86
N ARG A 96 -9.88 -18.61 -0.08
CA ARG A 96 -9.70 -18.28 1.33
C ARG A 96 -9.21 -16.84 1.50
N PHE A 97 -8.24 -16.41 0.70
CA PHE A 97 -7.78 -15.03 0.69
C PHE A 97 -8.92 -14.05 0.37
N TYR A 98 -9.66 -14.31 -0.71
CA TYR A 98 -10.74 -13.45 -1.18
C TYR A 98 -11.90 -13.34 -0.16
N ILE A 99 -12.26 -14.44 0.49
CA ILE A 99 -13.27 -14.44 1.57
C ILE A 99 -12.81 -13.55 2.72
N GLU A 100 -11.54 -13.65 3.11
CA GLU A 100 -10.98 -12.86 4.20
C GLU A 100 -10.88 -11.38 3.87
N LEU A 101 -10.54 -11.05 2.62
CA LEU A 101 -10.60 -9.70 2.07
C LEU A 101 -12.02 -9.10 2.26
N LEU A 102 -13.05 -9.76 1.74
CA LEU A 102 -14.44 -9.30 1.87
C LEU A 102 -14.90 -9.21 3.34
N ARG A 103 -14.50 -10.19 4.17
CA ARG A 103 -14.87 -10.26 5.59
C ARG A 103 -14.37 -9.05 6.38
N ILE A 104 -13.14 -8.60 6.13
CA ILE A 104 -12.59 -7.43 6.82
C ILE A 104 -13.42 -6.18 6.50
N PHE A 105 -13.77 -5.90 5.25
CA PHE A 105 -14.54 -4.70 4.93
C PHE A 105 -15.97 -4.75 5.44
N LYS A 106 -16.61 -5.92 5.37
CA LYS A 106 -17.93 -6.13 5.97
C LYS A 106 -17.93 -5.86 7.48
N LYS A 107 -16.86 -6.27 8.18
CA LYS A 107 -16.70 -6.02 9.63
C LYS A 107 -16.60 -4.54 9.96
N TYR A 108 -15.77 -3.79 9.24
CA TYR A 108 -15.50 -2.38 9.55
C TYR A 108 -16.49 -1.40 8.91
N LYS A 109 -17.42 -1.86 8.05
CA LYS A 109 -18.49 -1.02 7.48
C LYS A 109 -19.26 -0.22 8.54
N ARG A 110 -19.45 -0.77 9.75
CA ARG A 110 -20.20 -0.10 10.83
C ARG A 110 -19.39 0.97 11.56
N GLU A 111 -18.07 0.92 11.46
CA GLU A 111 -17.12 1.80 12.15
C GLU A 111 -16.85 3.11 11.38
N VAL A 112 -17.47 3.26 10.20
CA VAL A 112 -17.34 4.45 9.36
C VAL A 112 -18.64 5.26 9.43
N VAL A 113 -18.53 6.57 9.54
CA VAL A 113 -19.67 7.50 9.60
C VAL A 113 -20.45 7.48 8.28
N ILE A 114 -19.75 7.38 7.15
CA ILE A 114 -20.29 7.50 5.79
C ILE A 114 -20.37 6.10 5.15
N ARG A 115 -21.26 5.25 5.68
CA ARG A 115 -21.26 3.80 5.40
C ARG A 115 -21.51 3.42 3.93
N ASP A 116 -22.40 4.13 3.26
CA ASP A 116 -22.85 3.76 1.90
C ASP A 116 -21.76 4.08 0.88
N THR A 117 -21.22 5.30 0.93
CA THR A 117 -20.13 5.73 0.04
C THR A 117 -18.82 5.02 0.35
N TYR A 118 -18.57 4.68 1.63
CA TYR A 118 -17.34 4.00 2.04
C TYR A 118 -17.17 2.63 1.36
N HIS A 119 -18.21 1.80 1.37
CA HIS A 119 -18.11 0.46 0.79
C HIS A 119 -17.84 0.51 -0.72
N VAL A 120 -18.52 1.42 -1.42
CA VAL A 120 -18.35 1.60 -2.88
C VAL A 120 -16.95 2.09 -3.20
N ALA A 121 -16.49 3.15 -2.53
CA ALA A 121 -15.15 3.68 -2.75
C ALA A 121 -14.08 2.63 -2.44
N TYR A 122 -14.25 1.88 -1.36
CA TYR A 122 -13.32 0.83 -0.97
C TYR A 122 -13.21 -0.29 -2.03
N ALA A 123 -14.35 -0.84 -2.44
CA ALA A 123 -14.40 -1.87 -3.47
C ALA A 123 -13.69 -1.39 -4.74
N GLN A 124 -14.01 -0.16 -5.18
CA GLN A 124 -13.37 0.47 -6.33
C GLN A 124 -11.85 0.57 -6.18
N LYS A 125 -11.33 0.92 -4.99
CA LYS A 125 -9.87 1.01 -4.78
C LYS A 125 -9.15 -0.33 -4.89
N PHE A 126 -9.76 -1.40 -4.41
CA PHE A 126 -9.18 -2.74 -4.55
C PHE A 126 -9.34 -3.29 -5.96
N GLN A 127 -10.43 -2.95 -6.64
CA GLN A 127 -10.63 -3.24 -8.05
C GLN A 127 -9.58 -2.56 -8.91
N ASP A 128 -9.35 -1.27 -8.71
CA ASP A 128 -8.28 -0.52 -9.39
C ASP A 128 -6.91 -1.16 -9.09
N LEU A 129 -6.59 -1.38 -7.82
CA LEU A 129 -5.30 -1.95 -7.40
C LEU A 129 -5.04 -3.34 -8.00
N SER A 130 -6.03 -4.22 -7.95
CA SER A 130 -5.97 -5.56 -8.55
C SER A 130 -5.78 -5.50 -10.08
N ALA A 131 -6.38 -4.51 -10.75
CA ALA A 131 -6.18 -4.32 -12.18
C ALA A 131 -4.76 -3.84 -12.49
N TYR A 132 -4.19 -2.97 -11.64
CA TYR A 132 -2.79 -2.53 -11.78
C TYR A 132 -1.80 -3.68 -11.53
N TYR A 133 -2.00 -4.47 -10.48
CA TYR A 133 -1.17 -5.66 -10.24
C TYR A 133 -1.24 -6.67 -11.36
N LEU A 134 -2.46 -6.96 -11.88
CA LEU A 134 -2.58 -7.82 -13.06
C LEU A 134 -1.79 -7.26 -14.25
N ARG A 135 -1.81 -5.94 -14.45
CA ARG A 135 -1.08 -5.32 -15.55
C ARG A 135 0.43 -5.45 -15.40
N GLU A 136 0.96 -5.30 -14.19
CA GLU A 136 2.39 -5.54 -13.90
C GLU A 136 2.77 -7.01 -14.11
N ALA A 137 1.94 -7.95 -13.63
CA ALA A 137 2.14 -9.37 -13.84
C ALA A 137 2.12 -9.76 -15.33
N GLU A 138 1.23 -9.15 -16.13
CA GLU A 138 1.19 -9.34 -17.59
C GLU A 138 2.46 -8.79 -18.25
N TRP A 139 2.91 -7.59 -17.87
CA TRP A 139 4.16 -7.03 -18.39
C TRP A 139 5.36 -7.92 -18.08
N LEU A 140 5.43 -8.44 -16.86
CA LEU A 140 6.49 -9.35 -16.46
C LEU A 140 6.45 -10.65 -17.26
N HIS A 141 5.26 -11.27 -17.38
CA HIS A 141 5.06 -12.51 -18.14
C HIS A 141 5.44 -12.36 -19.62
N GLU A 142 5.12 -11.21 -20.22
CA GLU A 142 5.41 -10.91 -21.63
C GLU A 142 6.85 -10.42 -21.86
N ASN A 143 7.67 -10.30 -20.80
CA ASN A 143 8.98 -9.63 -20.83
C ASN A 143 8.91 -8.22 -21.43
N HIS A 144 7.80 -7.53 -21.19
CA HIS A 144 7.57 -6.17 -21.66
C HIS A 144 8.55 -5.21 -20.97
N LYS A 145 9.10 -4.29 -21.75
CA LYS A 145 10.01 -3.24 -21.26
C LYS A 145 9.29 -1.90 -21.38
N PRO A 146 8.64 -1.42 -20.30
CA PRO A 146 7.88 -0.18 -20.37
C PRO A 146 8.82 1.03 -20.54
N SER A 147 8.28 2.11 -21.12
CA SER A 147 8.92 3.41 -20.99
C SER A 147 8.92 3.86 -19.53
N PHE A 148 9.82 4.77 -19.15
CA PHE A 148 9.84 5.40 -17.84
C PHE A 148 8.48 6.03 -17.51
N LYS A 149 7.85 6.69 -18.48
CA LYS A 149 6.53 7.32 -18.29
C LYS A 149 5.45 6.29 -18.02
N ASP A 150 5.40 5.21 -18.80
CA ASP A 150 4.38 4.17 -18.65
C ASP A 150 4.59 3.42 -17.33
N HIS A 151 5.83 3.05 -17.00
CA HIS A 151 6.22 2.50 -15.71
C HIS A 151 5.74 3.37 -14.57
N MET A 152 6.06 4.67 -14.57
CA MET A 152 5.67 5.57 -13.48
C MET A 152 4.15 5.73 -13.36
N SER A 153 3.42 5.73 -14.48
CA SER A 153 1.96 5.85 -14.45
C SER A 153 1.27 4.62 -13.86
N LEU A 154 1.83 3.43 -14.07
CA LEU A 154 1.32 2.18 -13.51
C LEU A 154 1.80 1.99 -12.07
N SER A 155 3.11 2.07 -11.85
CA SER A 155 3.76 1.69 -10.59
C SER A 155 3.46 2.62 -9.42
N ALA A 156 3.13 3.90 -9.70
CA ALA A 156 2.65 4.83 -8.68
C ALA A 156 1.23 4.46 -8.19
N MET A 157 0.48 3.68 -8.98
CA MET A 157 -0.86 3.19 -8.62
C MET A 157 -0.79 1.80 -7.99
N SER A 158 0.07 0.91 -8.49
CA SER A 158 0.24 -0.45 -7.98
C SER A 158 0.93 -0.51 -6.61
N ILE A 159 1.69 0.51 -6.19
CA ILE A 159 2.30 0.60 -4.85
C ILE A 159 1.27 0.59 -3.68
N GLY A 160 -0.04 0.59 -3.97
CA GLY A 160 -1.10 0.41 -2.97
C GLY A 160 -1.40 1.63 -2.11
N SER A 161 -0.60 2.70 -2.20
CA SER A 161 -0.76 3.94 -1.42
C SER A 161 -2.13 4.58 -1.58
N LEU A 162 -2.68 4.60 -2.80
CA LEU A 162 -3.99 5.19 -3.04
C LEU A 162 -5.14 4.33 -2.50
N ALA A 163 -4.98 3.00 -2.47
CA ALA A 163 -5.95 2.12 -1.83
C ALA A 163 -5.97 2.29 -0.30
N LEU A 164 -4.80 2.55 0.30
CA LEU A 164 -4.66 2.86 1.72
C LEU A 164 -5.30 4.20 2.11
N CYS A 165 -5.32 5.19 1.20
CA CYS A 165 -5.89 6.52 1.48
C CYS A 165 -7.36 6.48 1.94
N ILE A 166 -8.18 5.56 1.42
CA ILE A 166 -9.56 5.38 1.90
C ILE A 166 -9.59 4.80 3.31
N GLY A 167 -8.69 3.88 3.62
CA GLY A 167 -8.62 3.28 4.94
C GLY A 167 -8.09 4.20 6.02
N LEU A 168 -7.29 5.21 5.65
CA LEU A 168 -6.91 6.27 6.55
C LEU A 168 -8.16 6.91 7.20
N MET A 169 -9.28 7.01 6.50
CA MET A 169 -10.47 7.70 7.03
C MET A 169 -11.24 6.91 8.09
N VAL A 170 -10.99 5.60 8.23
CA VAL A 170 -11.70 4.75 9.20
C VAL A 170 -11.31 5.12 10.62
N GLY A 171 -12.29 5.32 11.49
CA GLY A 171 -12.07 5.68 12.90
C GLY A 171 -11.68 7.15 13.13
N MET A 172 -11.77 8.02 12.11
CA MET A 172 -11.55 9.46 12.27
C MET A 172 -12.77 10.23 12.81
N GLY A 173 -13.92 9.57 12.98
CA GLY A 173 -15.14 10.18 13.53
C GLY A 173 -15.61 11.39 12.71
N ASP A 174 -16.04 12.44 13.42
CA ASP A 174 -16.60 13.66 12.81
C ASP A 174 -15.56 14.54 12.09
N LEU A 175 -14.27 14.16 12.11
CA LEU A 175 -13.21 14.84 11.35
C LEU A 175 -13.33 14.62 9.84
N VAL A 176 -14.13 13.64 9.40
CA VAL A 176 -14.32 13.29 7.99
C VAL A 176 -15.78 13.53 7.61
N THR A 177 -16.01 14.58 6.80
CA THR A 177 -17.31 14.83 6.17
C THR A 177 -17.49 13.98 4.91
N ARG A 178 -18.73 13.83 4.44
CA ARG A 178 -19.03 13.16 3.17
C ARG A 178 -18.24 13.79 2.02
N GLU A 179 -18.19 15.12 1.91
CA GLU A 179 -17.47 15.78 0.82
C GLU A 179 -15.97 15.51 0.90
N SER A 180 -15.38 15.53 2.10
CA SER A 180 -13.95 15.25 2.28
C SER A 180 -13.59 13.80 1.94
N PHE A 181 -14.49 12.85 2.22
CA PHE A 181 -14.33 11.45 1.85
C PHE A 181 -14.43 11.23 0.34
N GLU A 182 -15.45 11.80 -0.30
CA GLU A 182 -15.64 11.70 -1.76
C GLU A 182 -14.49 12.37 -2.51
N TRP A 183 -14.00 13.51 -2.01
CA TRP A 183 -12.80 14.15 -2.53
C TRP A 183 -11.57 13.23 -2.45
N ALA A 184 -11.35 12.57 -1.31
CA ALA A 184 -10.24 11.62 -1.16
C ALA A 184 -10.39 10.40 -2.06
N ALA A 185 -11.62 9.91 -2.24
CA ALA A 185 -11.94 8.82 -3.14
C ALA A 185 -11.72 9.17 -4.61
N GLY A 186 -11.72 10.46 -4.97
CA GLY A 186 -11.44 10.93 -6.33
C GLY A 186 -9.96 10.95 -6.75
N TYR A 187 -9.05 10.37 -5.95
CA TYR A 187 -7.59 10.44 -6.19
C TYR A 187 -7.08 11.87 -6.36
N PRO A 188 -7.18 12.72 -5.31
CA PRO A 188 -6.66 14.07 -5.39
C PRO A 188 -5.15 14.04 -5.62
N ASN A 189 -4.60 15.11 -6.21
CA ASN A 189 -3.17 15.20 -6.54
C ASN A 189 -2.26 14.85 -5.35
N VAL A 190 -2.64 15.23 -4.12
CA VAL A 190 -1.90 14.87 -2.90
C VAL A 190 -1.78 13.35 -2.68
N ALA A 191 -2.82 12.57 -2.99
CA ALA A 191 -2.80 11.12 -2.88
C ALA A 191 -1.97 10.48 -4.00
N ILE A 192 -2.05 11.03 -5.22
CA ILE A 192 -1.21 10.60 -6.35
C ILE A 192 0.26 10.87 -6.06
N SER A 193 0.60 12.07 -5.57
CA SER A 193 1.97 12.42 -5.17
C SER A 193 2.48 11.54 -4.03
N CYS A 194 1.63 11.18 -3.07
CA CYS A 194 1.97 10.20 -2.04
C CYS A 194 2.36 8.84 -2.66
N GLY A 195 1.59 8.34 -3.62
CA GLY A 195 1.91 7.09 -4.33
C GLY A 195 3.21 7.18 -5.13
N LYS A 196 3.46 8.29 -5.82
CA LYS A 196 4.72 8.52 -6.53
C LYS A 196 5.92 8.59 -5.58
N ILE A 197 5.80 9.29 -4.46
CA ILE A 197 6.86 9.33 -3.43
C ILE A 197 7.18 7.92 -2.95
N ALA A 198 6.14 7.16 -2.57
CA ALA A 198 6.31 5.77 -2.13
C ALA A 198 7.06 4.94 -3.18
N ARG A 199 6.58 4.96 -4.43
CA ARG A 199 7.17 4.22 -5.55
C ARG A 199 8.61 4.64 -5.84
N LEU A 200 8.89 5.93 -5.92
CA LEU A 200 10.24 6.42 -6.21
C LEU A 200 11.23 6.06 -5.10
N MET A 201 10.83 6.15 -3.84
CA MET A 201 11.70 5.75 -2.72
C MET A 201 11.93 4.24 -2.68
N ASP A 202 10.88 3.44 -2.88
CA ASP A 202 10.96 1.98 -2.99
C ASP A 202 11.91 1.56 -4.12
N ASP A 203 11.73 2.11 -5.32
CA ASP A 203 12.58 1.83 -6.47
C ASP A 203 14.05 2.23 -6.25
N ILE A 204 14.31 3.37 -5.57
CA ILE A 204 15.68 3.78 -5.19
C ILE A 204 16.29 2.77 -4.22
N ALA A 205 15.53 2.35 -3.20
CA ALA A 205 15.98 1.38 -2.21
C ALA A 205 16.28 0.03 -2.85
N ALA A 206 15.39 -0.46 -3.72
CA ALA A 206 15.54 -1.70 -4.47
C ALA A 206 16.74 -1.64 -5.43
N PHE A 207 16.93 -0.51 -6.14
CA PHE A 207 18.07 -0.34 -7.04
C PHE A 207 19.43 -0.35 -6.32
N LYS A 208 19.50 0.23 -5.11
CA LYS A 208 20.75 0.30 -4.31
C LYS A 208 21.01 -0.97 -3.50
N GLY A 209 19.97 -1.52 -2.88
CA GLY A 209 20.04 -2.66 -1.96
C GLY A 209 19.90 -4.02 -2.62
N GLY A 210 19.49 -4.05 -3.89
CA GLY A 210 19.08 -5.25 -4.61
C GLY A 210 17.57 -5.46 -4.55
N LYS A 211 17.02 -5.99 -5.64
CA LYS A 211 15.60 -6.40 -5.76
C LYS A 211 15.49 -7.92 -5.84
N ALA A 212 14.31 -8.49 -5.67
CA ALA A 212 14.12 -9.92 -5.79
C ALA A 212 14.32 -10.37 -7.26
N LYS A 213 14.72 -11.64 -7.44
CA LYS A 213 14.89 -12.19 -8.80
C LYS A 213 13.51 -12.31 -9.46
N GLY A 214 13.35 -11.64 -10.60
CA GLY A 214 12.10 -11.67 -11.36
C GLY A 214 11.26 -10.41 -11.22
N ASP A 215 11.69 -9.42 -10.42
CA ASP A 215 10.94 -8.16 -10.29
C ASP A 215 11.02 -7.31 -11.57
N MET A 216 9.94 -6.56 -11.82
CA MET A 216 9.86 -5.54 -12.86
C MET A 216 11.01 -4.53 -12.77
N ALA A 217 11.31 -3.89 -13.90
CA ALA A 217 12.35 -2.85 -13.93
C ALA A 217 11.99 -1.69 -13.01
N THR A 218 12.95 -1.17 -12.24
CA THR A 218 12.73 0.01 -11.40
C THR A 218 12.62 1.26 -12.27
N SER A 219 12.08 2.35 -11.72
CA SER A 219 12.06 3.67 -12.37
C SER A 219 13.45 4.13 -12.80
N ILE A 220 14.51 3.79 -12.04
CA ILE A 220 15.90 4.07 -12.41
C ILE A 220 16.29 3.27 -13.66
N GLU A 221 16.02 1.96 -13.68
CA GLU A 221 16.36 1.08 -14.80
C GLU A 221 15.60 1.47 -16.07
N CYS A 222 14.29 1.75 -15.97
CA CYS A 222 13.48 2.24 -17.08
C CYS A 222 14.04 3.54 -17.65
N TYR A 223 14.41 4.50 -16.79
CA TYR A 223 14.99 5.78 -17.22
C TYR A 223 16.36 5.61 -17.90
N MET A 224 17.23 4.75 -17.34
CA MET A 224 18.54 4.44 -17.92
C MET A 224 18.40 3.88 -19.33
N VAL A 225 17.49 2.91 -19.53
CA VAL A 225 17.28 2.25 -20.81
C VAL A 225 16.68 3.20 -21.85
N GLU A 226 15.64 3.94 -21.48
CA GLU A 226 14.95 4.86 -22.40
C GLU A 226 15.87 6.00 -22.86
N HIS A 227 16.60 6.62 -21.95
CA HIS A 227 17.44 7.78 -22.24
C HIS A 227 18.90 7.44 -22.56
N ARG A 228 19.29 6.16 -22.45
CA ARG A 228 20.66 5.67 -22.68
C ARG A 228 21.69 6.40 -21.80
N VAL A 229 21.37 6.57 -20.53
CA VAL A 229 22.19 7.28 -19.54
C VAL A 229 22.74 6.34 -18.47
N THR A 230 23.76 6.79 -17.74
CA THR A 230 24.30 6.05 -16.60
C THR A 230 23.32 6.05 -15.43
N SER A 231 23.52 5.11 -14.50
CA SER A 231 22.74 5.05 -13.25
C SER A 231 22.84 6.32 -12.41
N VAL A 232 23.99 7.00 -12.44
CA VAL A 232 24.20 8.28 -11.73
C VAL A 232 23.28 9.38 -12.28
N VAL A 233 23.18 9.49 -13.61
CA VAL A 233 22.31 10.48 -14.26
C VAL A 233 20.84 10.15 -14.01
N ALA A 234 20.45 8.88 -14.15
CA ALA A 234 19.10 8.43 -13.86
C ALA A 234 18.71 8.71 -12.39
N LEU A 235 19.55 8.32 -11.43
CA LEU A 235 19.32 8.55 -10.00
C LEU A 235 19.16 10.04 -9.68
N SER A 236 19.99 10.91 -10.26
CA SER A 236 19.86 12.36 -10.11
C SER A 236 18.50 12.86 -10.60
N LYS A 237 18.05 12.38 -11.77
CA LYS A 237 16.72 12.75 -12.29
C LYS A 237 15.59 12.26 -11.39
N ILE A 238 15.67 11.01 -10.91
CA ILE A 238 14.65 10.43 -10.04
C ILE A 238 14.57 11.19 -8.71
N LEU A 239 15.70 11.55 -8.11
CA LEU A 239 15.74 12.36 -6.88
C LEU A 239 15.13 13.75 -7.08
N SER A 240 15.36 14.39 -8.24
CA SER A 240 14.71 15.66 -8.58
C SER A 240 13.19 15.51 -8.72
N LEU A 241 12.70 14.43 -9.33
CA LEU A 241 11.25 14.16 -9.41
C LEU A 241 10.64 13.90 -8.02
N LEU A 242 11.35 13.16 -7.17
CA LEU A 242 10.94 12.91 -5.80
C LEU A 242 10.79 14.23 -5.02
N GLU A 243 11.76 15.15 -5.15
CA GLU A 243 11.70 16.48 -4.54
C GLU A 243 10.48 17.29 -5.00
N ASP A 244 10.14 17.22 -6.29
CA ASP A 244 8.99 17.92 -6.84
C ASP A 244 7.65 17.38 -6.28
N GLU A 245 7.53 16.06 -6.11
CA GLU A 245 6.35 15.46 -5.48
C GLU A 245 6.22 15.85 -3.99
N TRP A 246 7.35 15.99 -3.27
CA TRP A 246 7.35 16.54 -1.90
C TRP A 246 6.86 17.99 -1.86
N LYS A 247 7.23 18.82 -2.84
CA LYS A 247 6.71 20.20 -2.96
C LYS A 247 5.20 20.19 -3.18
N THR A 248 4.67 19.26 -4.00
CA THR A 248 3.22 19.10 -4.20
C THR A 248 2.50 18.75 -2.90
N LEU A 249 3.03 17.83 -2.08
CA LEU A 249 2.46 17.52 -0.76
C LEU A 249 2.42 18.75 0.16
N ASN A 250 3.51 19.53 0.19
CA ASN A 250 3.58 20.73 1.03
C ASN A 250 2.56 21.79 0.60
N GLN A 251 2.36 21.97 -0.71
CA GLN A 251 1.34 22.90 -1.24
C GLN A 251 -0.09 22.48 -0.88
N ALA A 252 -0.37 21.17 -0.83
CA ALA A 252 -1.69 20.64 -0.53
C ALA A 252 -2.25 21.11 0.83
N LEU A 253 -1.37 21.36 1.82
CA LEU A 253 -1.76 21.90 3.14
C LEU A 253 -2.43 23.28 3.06
N PHE A 254 -2.09 24.06 2.05
CA PHE A 254 -2.58 25.43 1.85
C PHE A 254 -3.71 25.50 0.80
N GLN A 255 -3.87 24.47 -0.02
CA GLN A 255 -4.88 24.45 -1.08
C GLN A 255 -6.20 23.80 -0.65
N HIS A 256 -6.16 22.86 0.30
CA HIS A 256 -7.30 22.02 0.66
C HIS A 256 -7.78 22.22 2.10
N HIS A 257 -8.09 23.48 2.46
CA HIS A 257 -8.51 23.86 3.82
C HIS A 257 -9.73 23.06 4.33
N ALA A 258 -10.73 22.83 3.47
CA ALA A 258 -11.94 22.09 3.83
C ALA A 258 -11.68 20.59 4.06
N GLN A 259 -10.59 20.04 3.50
CA GLN A 259 -10.20 18.63 3.64
C GLN A 259 -8.95 18.46 4.50
N LEU A 260 -8.57 19.48 5.27
CA LEU A 260 -7.30 19.52 5.99
C LEU A 260 -7.07 18.31 6.92
N PRO A 261 -8.06 17.78 7.68
CA PRO A 261 -7.87 16.56 8.47
C PRO A 261 -7.44 15.35 7.64
N VAL A 262 -8.05 15.18 6.45
CA VAL A 262 -7.75 14.11 5.49
C VAL A 262 -6.37 14.31 4.87
N VAL A 263 -6.09 15.52 4.38
CA VAL A 263 -4.80 15.91 3.77
C VAL A 263 -3.65 15.64 4.74
N ARG A 264 -3.80 16.01 6.01
CA ARG A 264 -2.78 15.76 7.04
C ARG A 264 -2.50 14.28 7.23
N ARG A 265 -3.50 13.39 7.12
CA ARG A 265 -3.29 11.94 7.24
C ARG A 265 -2.57 11.36 6.02
N ILE A 266 -2.92 11.81 4.82
CA ILE A 266 -2.19 11.44 3.60
C ILE A 266 -0.72 11.87 3.69
N ILE A 267 -0.46 13.11 4.14
CA ILE A 267 0.90 13.62 4.32
C ILE A 267 1.66 12.85 5.42
N LYS A 268 1.01 12.49 6.54
CA LYS A 268 1.63 11.62 7.56
C LYS A 268 2.01 10.26 6.99
N PHE A 269 1.19 9.71 6.10
CA PHE A 269 1.53 8.47 5.40
C PHE A 269 2.72 8.65 4.46
N ALA A 270 2.77 9.70 3.64
CA ALA A 270 3.95 10.00 2.84
C ALA A 270 5.21 10.21 3.70
N ASN A 271 5.12 10.95 4.80
CA ASN A 271 6.23 11.20 5.73
C ASN A 271 6.75 9.93 6.43
N SER A 272 6.02 8.82 6.37
CA SER A 272 6.51 7.54 6.87
C SER A 272 7.39 6.80 5.86
N MET A 273 7.34 7.14 4.57
CA MET A 273 8.14 6.46 3.52
C MET A 273 9.66 6.45 3.80
N PRO A 274 10.28 7.53 4.31
CA PRO A 274 11.70 7.50 4.67
C PRO A 274 12.06 6.47 5.74
N LEU A 275 11.16 6.13 6.66
CA LEU A 275 11.39 5.09 7.65
C LEU A 275 11.62 3.71 6.99
N PHE A 276 10.94 3.48 5.86
CA PHE A 276 10.98 2.19 5.17
C PHE A 276 11.97 2.15 4.00
N TYR A 277 12.26 3.29 3.37
CA TYR A 277 12.92 3.31 2.05
C TYR A 277 14.03 4.37 1.88
N ALA A 278 14.40 5.13 2.91
CA ALA A 278 15.42 6.18 2.74
C ALA A 278 16.79 5.63 2.30
N GLU A 279 17.19 4.48 2.85
CA GLU A 279 18.49 3.87 2.57
C GLU A 279 18.39 2.45 2.01
N LYS A 280 17.42 1.68 2.48
CA LYS A 280 17.27 0.24 2.25
C LYS A 280 15.78 -0.08 2.20
N ASP A 281 15.42 -1.22 1.62
CA ASP A 281 14.06 -1.74 1.68
C ASP A 281 13.81 -2.41 3.04
N ALA A 282 13.40 -1.61 4.01
CA ALA A 282 13.18 -2.06 5.38
C ALA A 282 11.83 -2.78 5.54
N TYR A 283 10.92 -2.66 4.56
CA TYR A 283 9.66 -3.40 4.56
C TYR A 283 9.89 -4.86 4.16
N THR A 284 10.62 -5.10 3.08
CA THR A 284 10.99 -6.46 2.66
C THR A 284 12.02 -7.06 3.62
N PHE A 285 13.04 -6.31 4.04
CA PHE A 285 14.10 -6.80 4.91
C PHE A 285 13.96 -6.26 6.33
N ASN A 286 13.16 -6.97 7.15
CA ASN A 286 12.79 -6.56 8.50
C ASN A 286 13.96 -6.27 9.46
N ILE A 287 15.14 -6.84 9.21
CA ILE A 287 16.34 -6.58 10.01
C ILE A 287 16.67 -5.08 10.12
N HIS A 288 16.27 -4.27 9.13
CA HIS A 288 16.49 -2.83 9.12
C HIS A 288 15.58 -2.04 10.07
N LEU A 289 14.50 -2.65 10.56
CA LEU A 289 13.59 -2.02 11.53
C LEU A 289 13.76 -2.55 12.95
N LYS A 290 14.64 -3.53 13.19
CA LYS A 290 14.77 -4.20 14.48
C LYS A 290 14.97 -3.22 15.64
N ASP A 291 15.95 -2.32 15.54
CA ASP A 291 16.26 -1.36 16.61
C ASP A 291 15.09 -0.38 16.85
N THR A 292 14.37 -0.02 15.78
CA THR A 292 13.17 0.82 15.87
C THR A 292 12.02 0.07 16.56
N VAL A 293 11.84 -1.22 16.28
CA VAL A 293 10.84 -2.07 16.95
C VAL A 293 11.15 -2.16 18.45
N GLU A 294 12.40 -2.46 18.79
CA GLU A 294 12.86 -2.59 20.18
C GLU A 294 12.62 -1.27 20.95
N SER A 295 13.07 -0.15 20.39
CA SER A 295 12.89 1.16 21.01
C SER A 295 11.43 1.58 21.20
N LEU A 296 10.55 1.30 20.23
CA LEU A 296 9.16 1.77 20.27
C LEU A 296 8.21 0.86 21.08
N PHE A 297 8.47 -0.44 21.13
CA PHE A 297 7.50 -1.41 21.65
C PHE A 297 8.03 -2.35 22.74
N VAL A 298 9.33 -2.34 23.01
CA VAL A 298 9.95 -3.23 24.01
C VAL A 298 10.61 -2.42 25.11
N GLU A 299 11.43 -1.43 24.76
CA GLU A 299 12.14 -0.59 25.71
C GLU A 299 11.21 0.43 26.37
N THR A 300 11.37 0.60 27.67
CA THR A 300 10.68 1.64 28.43
C THR A 300 11.60 2.85 28.57
N ILE A 301 11.07 4.06 28.35
CA ILE A 301 11.79 5.28 28.69
C ILE A 301 12.04 5.28 30.20
N PRO A 302 13.31 5.36 30.66
CA PRO A 302 13.62 5.47 32.08
C PRO A 302 12.86 6.66 32.68
N MET A 303 12.12 6.41 33.76
CA MET A 303 11.41 7.45 34.51
C MET A 303 12.31 8.08 35.56
#